data_AF-A0A1C3P428-F1
#
_entry.id   AF-A0A1C3P428-F1
#
_cell.length_a   1.000
_cell.length_b   1.000
_cell.length_c   1.000
_cell.angle_alpha   90.00
_cell.angle_beta   90.00
_cell.angle_gamma   90.00
#
_symmetry.space_group_name_H-M   'P 1'
#
loop_
_entity.id
_entity.type
_entity.pdbx_description
1 polymer ?
#
loop_
_entity_poly.entity_id
_entity_poly.type
_entity_poly.pdbx_seq_one_letter_code
_entity_poly.pdbx_strand_id
1 'polypeptide(L)'
;MSVEATGNTRSVVTPTTICEILVERAGADPDVFLGNEHLSLTELQIDSLAVLELQAVIVERFGVEIPDEAVTMTVSEIAAVVNENL
;
A
#
# COMPACT_ATOMS: atom_id res chain seq x y z
N MET A 1 9.18 3.69 38.30
CA MET A 1 9.92 4.17 37.13
C MET A 1 8.97 4.06 35.95
N SER A 2 8.42 5.19 35.54
CA SER A 2 7.41 5.29 34.48
C SER A 2 8.13 5.51 33.17
N VAL A 3 7.86 4.66 32.19
CA VAL A 3 8.10 4.97 30.78
C VAL A 3 6.76 4.85 30.08
N GLU A 4 6.01 5.94 30.12
CA GLU A 4 4.90 6.16 29.20
C GLU A 4 5.53 6.44 27.83
N ALA A 5 5.74 5.39 27.05
CA ALA A 5 6.03 5.53 25.63
C ALA A 5 4.73 5.90 24.91
N THR A 6 4.29 7.15 25.09
CA THR A 6 3.30 7.78 24.21
C THR A 6 3.98 8.06 22.88
N GLY A 7 4.16 7.01 22.09
CA GLY A 7 4.35 7.13 20.65
C GLY A 7 3.00 6.84 20.03
N ASN A 8 2.14 7.85 19.91
CA ASN A 8 1.08 7.78 18.91
C ASN A 8 1.81 7.85 17.56
N THR A 9 2.31 6.69 17.10
CA THR A 9 2.96 6.57 15.80
C THR A 9 1.89 6.98 14.80
N ARG A 10 1.98 8.20 14.27
CA ARG A 10 1.27 8.57 13.05
C ARG A 10 1.52 7.43 12.07
N SER A 11 0.49 6.64 11.78
CA SER A 11 0.56 5.51 10.87
C SER A 11 0.77 6.05 9.46
N VAL A 12 1.94 6.61 9.16
CA VAL A 12 2.24 7.13 7.82
C VAL A 12 2.44 5.93 6.92
N VAL A 13 1.58 5.81 5.91
CA VAL A 13 1.69 4.77 4.90
C VAL A 13 2.73 5.21 3.89
N THR A 14 3.73 4.37 3.62
CA THR A 14 4.77 4.67 2.64
C THR A 14 4.57 3.83 1.38
N PRO A 15 5.15 4.21 0.22
CA PRO A 15 5.12 3.35 -0.97
C PRO A 15 5.69 1.96 -0.67
N THR A 16 6.75 1.89 0.15
CA THR A 16 7.32 0.64 0.63
C THR A 16 6.30 -0.20 1.39
N THR A 17 5.47 0.40 2.25
CA THR A 17 4.39 -0.30 2.95
C THR A 17 3.37 -0.90 1.98
N ILE A 18 3.05 -0.20 0.90
CA ILE A 18 2.16 -0.71 -0.16
C ILE A 18 2.80 -1.91 -0.87
N CYS A 19 4.08 -1.81 -1.23
CA CYS A 19 4.83 -2.91 -1.82
C CYS A 19 4.88 -4.13 -0.88
N GLU A 20 5.16 -3.93 0.40
CA GLU A 20 5.16 -5.00 1.40
C GLU A 20 3.81 -5.71 1.46
N ILE A 21 2.70 -4.96 1.48
CA ILE A 21 1.35 -5.55 1.46
C ILE A 21 1.14 -6.39 0.19
N LEU A 22 1.52 -5.87 -0.98
CA LEU A 22 1.41 -6.60 -2.25
C LEU A 22 2.26 -7.88 -2.25
N VAL A 23 3.47 -7.85 -1.71
CA VAL A 23 4.34 -9.02 -1.62
C VAL A 23 3.79 -10.03 -0.62
N GLU A 24 3.39 -9.59 0.57
CA GLU A 24 2.94 -10.47 1.66
C GLU A 24 1.55 -11.09 1.40
N ARG A 25 0.63 -10.32 0.79
CA ARG A 25 -0.79 -10.69 0.68
C ARG A 25 -1.16 -11.13 -0.72
N ALA A 26 -0.65 -10.45 -1.73
CA ALA A 26 -0.92 -10.80 -3.12
C ALA A 26 0.13 -11.72 -3.75
N GLY A 27 1.26 -11.96 -3.06
CA GLY A 27 2.35 -12.78 -3.59
C GLY A 27 3.07 -12.13 -4.77
N ALA A 28 3.02 -10.79 -4.86
CA ALA A 28 3.77 -10.04 -5.87
C ALA A 28 5.28 -10.26 -5.68
N ASP A 29 6.02 -10.31 -6.78
CA ASP A 29 7.48 -10.43 -6.73
C ASP A 29 8.08 -9.08 -6.29
N PRO A 30 8.85 -9.01 -5.19
CA PRO A 30 9.45 -7.76 -4.72
C PRO A 30 10.37 -7.11 -5.75
N ASP A 31 10.98 -7.87 -6.66
CA ASP A 31 11.88 -7.36 -7.69
C ASP A 31 11.15 -6.46 -8.70
N VAL A 32 9.83 -6.62 -8.92
CA VAL A 32 9.10 -5.77 -9.86
C VAL A 32 9.07 -4.31 -9.40
N PHE A 33 9.11 -4.07 -8.09
CA PHE A 33 9.07 -2.71 -7.53
C PHE A 33 10.44 -2.02 -7.50
N LEU A 34 11.54 -2.78 -7.60
CA LEU A 34 12.90 -2.26 -7.48
C LEU A 34 13.24 -1.32 -8.66
N GLY A 35 13.21 -0.01 -8.38
CA GLY A 35 13.48 1.01 -9.39
C GLY A 35 12.33 1.25 -10.37
N ASN A 36 11.15 0.68 -10.14
CA ASN A 36 9.94 0.88 -10.95
C ASN A 36 8.76 1.44 -10.12
N GLU A 37 9.02 2.01 -8.95
CA GLU A 37 8.02 2.60 -8.03
C GLU A 37 7.16 3.73 -8.63
N HIS A 38 7.61 4.28 -9.77
CA HIS A 38 6.94 5.31 -10.56
C HIS A 38 6.06 4.73 -11.67
N LEU A 39 6.07 3.41 -11.88
CA LEU A 39 5.16 2.73 -12.79
C LEU A 39 3.85 2.39 -12.08
N SER A 40 2.77 2.37 -12.85
CA SER A 40 1.47 1.92 -12.37
C SER A 40 1.48 0.43 -12.04
N LEU A 41 0.58 -0.02 -11.16
CA LEU A 41 0.43 -1.44 -10.85
C LEU A 41 0.21 -2.29 -12.12
N THR A 42 -0.55 -1.79 -13.10
CA THR A 42 -0.76 -2.45 -14.39
C THR A 42 0.55 -2.59 -15.19
N GLU A 43 1.40 -1.56 -15.23
CA GLU A 43 2.69 -1.60 -15.93
C GLU A 43 3.69 -2.54 -15.25
N LEU A 44 3.59 -2.66 -13.92
CA LEU A 44 4.32 -3.64 -13.11
C LEU A 44 3.79 -5.08 -13.28
N GLN A 45 2.81 -5.29 -14.16
CA GLN A 45 2.12 -6.56 -14.36
C GLN A 45 1.46 -7.11 -13.09
N ILE A 46 1.06 -6.22 -12.18
CA ILE A 46 0.29 -6.59 -10.99
C ILE A 46 -1.14 -6.89 -11.42
N ASP A 47 -1.57 -8.11 -11.13
CA ASP A 47 -2.91 -8.56 -11.47
C ASP A 47 -4.00 -7.79 -10.72
N SER A 48 -5.18 -7.67 -11.32
CA SER A 48 -6.33 -7.06 -10.65
C SER A 48 -6.72 -7.77 -9.34
N LEU A 49 -6.46 -9.08 -9.23
CA LEU A 49 -6.65 -9.81 -7.98
C LEU A 49 -5.72 -9.31 -6.87
N ALA A 50 -4.46 -9.01 -7.21
CA ALA A 50 -3.50 -8.44 -6.26
C ALA A 50 -3.94 -7.06 -5.76
N VAL A 51 -4.55 -6.26 -6.64
CA VAL A 51 -5.14 -4.97 -6.27
C VAL A 51 -6.33 -5.15 -5.32
N LEU A 52 -7.20 -6.13 -5.55
CA LEU A 52 -8.31 -6.44 -4.63
C LEU A 52 -7.82 -6.86 -3.24
N GLU A 53 -6.78 -7.68 -3.17
CA GLU A 53 -6.16 -8.07 -1.89
C GLU A 53 -5.56 -6.85 -1.17
N LEU A 54 -4.89 -5.97 -1.92
CA LEU A 54 -4.36 -4.70 -1.39
C LEU A 54 -5.49 -3.82 -0.83
N GLN A 55 -6.60 -3.66 -1.56
CA GLN A 55 -7.78 -2.93 -1.09
C GLN A 55 -8.32 -3.52 0.21
N ALA A 56 -8.53 -4.83 0.25
CA ALA A 56 -9.04 -5.52 1.43
C ALA A 56 -8.15 -5.28 2.66
N VAL A 57 -6.82 -5.34 2.48
CA VAL A 57 -5.85 -5.12 3.56
C VAL A 57 -5.82 -3.65 4.00
N ILE A 58 -5.93 -2.70 3.07
CA ILE A 58 -5.95 -1.28 3.42
C ILE A 58 -7.21 -0.93 4.20
N VAL A 59 -8.38 -1.44 3.79
CA VAL A 59 -9.63 -1.29 4.53
C VAL A 59 -9.52 -1.94 5.91
N GLU A 60 -8.97 -3.16 6.01
CA GLU A 60 -8.81 -3.88 7.28
C GLU A 60 -7.84 -3.17 8.25
N ARG A 61 -6.69 -2.72 7.76
CA ARG A 61 -5.61 -2.16 8.60
C ARG A 61 -5.79 -0.67 8.90
N PHE A 62 -6.29 0.09 7.93
CA PHE A 62 -6.34 1.56 7.99
C PHE A 62 -7.77 2.11 7.98
N GLY A 63 -8.78 1.30 7.64
CA GLY A 63 -10.17 1.76 7.52
C GLY A 63 -10.43 2.66 6.32
N VAL A 64 -9.53 2.65 5.33
CA VAL A 64 -9.61 3.50 4.12
C VAL A 64 -10.02 2.68 2.92
N GLU A 65 -10.97 3.17 2.15
CA GLU A 65 -11.33 2.60 0.84
C GLU A 65 -10.52 3.29 -0.26
N ILE A 66 -9.79 2.49 -1.04
CA ILE A 66 -9.10 2.94 -2.25
C ILE A 66 -9.94 2.59 -3.48
N PRO A 67 -9.89 3.41 -4.54
CA PRO A 67 -10.75 3.23 -5.70
C PRO A 67 -10.38 1.98 -6.52
N ASP A 68 -11.34 1.47 -7.29
CA ASP A 68 -11.14 0.34 -8.20
C ASP A 68 -10.09 0.63 -9.29
N GLU A 69 -9.90 1.90 -9.63
CA GLU A 69 -8.89 2.35 -10.60
C GLU A 69 -7.46 2.41 -10.03
N ALA A 70 -7.25 1.96 -8.78
CA ALA A 70 -5.94 1.80 -8.15
C ALA A 70 -4.95 0.95 -8.97
N VAL A 71 -5.44 0.07 -9.85
CA VAL A 71 -4.60 -0.70 -10.79
C VAL A 71 -3.83 0.21 -11.77
N THR A 72 -4.33 1.41 -12.04
CA THR A 72 -3.68 2.41 -12.89
C THR A 72 -2.80 3.39 -12.11
N MET A 73 -2.81 3.31 -10.79
CA MET A 73 -2.05 4.18 -9.90
C MET A 73 -0.68 3.57 -9.59
N THR A 74 0.26 4.43 -9.21
CA THR A 74 1.55 4.01 -8.64
C THR A 74 1.41 3.66 -7.16
N VAL A 75 2.36 2.89 -6.62
CA VAL A 75 2.43 2.61 -5.18
C VAL A 75 2.55 3.88 -4.33
N SER A 76 3.13 4.94 -4.90
CA SER A 76 3.25 6.25 -4.25
C SER A 76 1.92 7.00 -4.17
N GLU A 77 1.13 6.97 -5.25
CA GLU A 77 -0.20 7.58 -5.25
C GLU A 77 -1.16 6.85 -4.32
N ILE A 78 -1.11 5.51 -4.30
CA ILE A 78 -1.92 4.71 -3.37
C ILE A 78 -1.57 5.07 -1.91
N ALA A 79 -0.27 5.13 -1.58
CA ALA A 79 0.16 5.55 -0.26
C ALA A 79 -0.36 6.96 0.09
N ALA A 80 -0.31 7.90 -0.86
CA ALA A 80 -0.84 9.25 -0.66
C ALA A 80 -2.35 9.23 -0.37
N VAL A 81 -3.16 8.50 -1.16
CA VAL A 81 -4.61 8.36 -0.92
C VAL A 81 -4.90 7.81 0.47
N VAL A 82 -4.16 6.79 0.91
CA VAL A 82 -4.36 6.25 2.26
C VAL A 82 -4.02 7.29 3.32
N ASN A 83 -2.90 8.01 3.18
CA ASN A 83 -2.54 9.08 4.13
C ASN A 83 -3.52 10.26 4.15
N GLU A 84 -4.16 10.58 3.03
CA GLU A 84 -5.17 11.64 2.96
C GLU A 84 -6.48 11.27 3.68
N ASN A 85 -6.74 9.97 3.87
CA ASN A 85 -7.95 9.44 4.49
C ASN A 85 -7.73 8.86 5.90
N LEU A 86 -6.50 8.91 6.42
CA LEU A 86 -6.12 8.51 7.78
C LEU A 86 -6.43 9.59 8.82
#